data_AF-A0A7K1SBC7-F1
#
_entry.id   AF-A0A7K1SBC7-F1
#
_cell.length_a   1.000
_cell.length_b   1.000
_cell.length_c   1.000
_cell.angle_alpha   90.00
_cell.angle_beta   90.00
_cell.angle_gamma   90.00
#
_symmetry.space_group_name_H-M   'P 1'
#
loop_
_entity.id
_entity.type
_entity.pdbx_description
1 polymer ?
#
loop_
_entity_poly.entity_id
_entity_poly.type
_entity_poly.pdbx_seq_one_letter_code
_entity_poly.pdbx_strand_id
1 'polypeptide(L)'
;MNNIDASLTQRDQNEIAMQLRSRLVNTPIYSLDLDRLNELYGDDTEYAVTMFETFLEEVLPEFSDFDSLIQQHRWEEVRQLAHKLRPTLGMVGLTDLETLLAQFEELIIMKAESQRIHRHWYLFQSDLQSCKPLVQTEWQRLLTINKL
;
A
#
# COMPACT_ATOMS: atom_id res chain seq x y z
N MET A 1 -23.86 25.82 -11.90
CA MET A 1 -23.03 24.62 -11.70
C MET A 1 -21.78 25.07 -10.97
N ASN A 2 -21.78 24.92 -9.64
CA ASN A 2 -20.67 25.37 -8.81
C ASN A 2 -19.55 24.34 -8.88
N ASN A 3 -18.41 24.82 -9.35
CA ASN A 3 -17.12 24.17 -9.30
C ASN A 3 -16.68 24.19 -7.83
N ILE A 4 -16.94 23.12 -7.07
CA ILE A 4 -16.46 22.99 -5.69
C ILE A 4 -15.07 22.36 -5.76
N ASP A 5 -14.10 23.26 -5.87
CA ASP A 5 -12.75 23.19 -5.27
C ASP A 5 -12.19 21.78 -5.01
N ALA A 6 -11.52 21.23 -6.02
CA ALA A 6 -10.73 20.00 -5.95
C ALA A 6 -9.30 20.27 -5.43
N SER A 7 -9.15 21.19 -4.47
CA SER A 7 -7.87 21.43 -3.79
C SER A 7 -8.04 21.23 -2.28
N LEU A 8 -7.16 20.43 -1.68
CA LEU A 8 -7.11 20.23 -0.22
C LEU A 8 -6.98 21.61 0.45
N THR A 9 -7.93 21.96 1.30
CA THR A 9 -7.90 23.28 1.95
C THR A 9 -6.68 23.39 2.88
N GLN A 10 -6.22 24.61 3.17
CA GLN A 10 -5.10 24.82 4.10
C GLN A 10 -5.35 24.19 5.48
N ARG A 11 -6.62 24.10 5.91
CA ARG A 11 -7.03 23.42 7.15
C ARG A 11 -6.84 21.91 7.06
N ASP A 12 -7.19 21.31 5.92
CA ASP A 12 -7.03 19.87 5.68
C ASP A 12 -5.55 19.48 5.63
N GLN A 13 -4.72 20.31 4.99
CA GLN A 13 -3.27 20.11 4.99
C GLN A 13 -2.68 20.18 6.39
N ASN A 14 -3.18 21.09 7.24
CA ASN A 14 -2.74 21.20 8.63
C ASN A 14 -3.17 19.98 9.47
N GLU A 15 -4.36 19.43 9.26
CA GLU A 15 -4.83 18.21 9.95
C GLU A 15 -4.02 16.97 9.54
N ILE A 16 -3.75 16.81 8.23
CA ILE A 16 -2.89 15.74 7.71
C ILE A 16 -1.48 15.89 8.29
N ALA A 17 -0.91 17.09 8.26
CA ALA A 17 0.40 17.37 8.84
C ALA A 17 0.46 17.09 10.35
N MET A 18 -0.63 17.34 11.09
CA MET A 18 -0.69 17.06 12.53
C MET A 18 -0.75 15.54 12.82
N GLN A 19 -1.51 14.78 12.02
CA GLN A 19 -1.56 13.32 12.13
C GLN A 19 -0.22 12.68 11.76
N LEU A 20 0.45 13.19 10.72
CA LEU A 20 1.81 12.79 10.37
C LEU A 20 2.79 13.06 11.49
N ARG A 21 2.76 14.25 12.10
CA ARG A 21 3.61 14.57 13.25
C ARG A 21 3.38 13.60 14.40
N SER A 22 2.13 13.20 14.64
CA SER A 22 1.82 12.17 15.63
C SER A 22 2.35 10.78 15.24
N ARG A 23 2.30 10.41 13.96
CA ARG A 23 2.86 9.13 13.46
C ARG A 23 4.39 9.12 13.43
N LEU A 24 5.07 10.24 13.20
CA LEU A 24 6.54 10.32 13.31
C LEU A 24 7.03 9.99 14.74
N VAL A 25 6.16 10.13 15.74
CA VAL A 25 6.44 9.76 17.14
C VAL A 25 6.00 8.31 17.44
N ASN A 26 5.04 7.77 16.68
CA ASN A 26 4.49 6.40 16.78
C ASN A 26 4.42 5.72 15.40
N THR A 27 5.57 5.51 14.77
CA THR A 27 5.63 4.84 13.47
C THR A 27 5.16 3.39 13.66
N PRO A 28 4.17 2.89 12.90
CA PRO A 28 3.80 1.49 12.97
C PRO A 28 5.02 0.64 12.60
N ILE A 29 5.38 -0.31 13.46
CA ILE A 29 6.43 -1.27 13.18
C ILE A 29 5.77 -2.40 12.38
N TYR A 30 6.07 -2.46 11.09
CA TYR A 30 5.61 -3.54 10.22
C TYR A 30 6.60 -4.70 10.22
N SER A 31 6.08 -5.90 10.05
CA SER A 31 6.84 -7.13 9.83
C SER A 31 6.22 -7.93 8.68
N LEU A 32 7.02 -8.72 7.98
CA LEU A 32 6.49 -9.67 7.02
C LEU A 32 5.85 -10.84 7.76
N ASP A 33 4.69 -11.26 7.29
CA ASP A 33 3.96 -12.42 7.77
C ASP A 33 4.64 -13.71 7.28
N LEU A 34 5.53 -14.24 8.11
CA LEU A 34 6.34 -15.41 7.77
C LEU A 34 5.50 -16.69 7.67
N ASP A 35 4.43 -16.81 8.47
CA ASP A 35 3.53 -17.95 8.41
C ASP A 35 2.83 -17.96 7.06
N ARG A 36 2.33 -16.81 6.61
CA ARG A 36 1.74 -16.66 5.28
C ARG A 36 2.71 -16.99 4.15
N LEU A 37 3.95 -16.50 4.23
CA LEU A 37 4.98 -16.80 3.22
C LEU A 37 5.29 -18.29 3.17
N ASN A 38 5.39 -18.95 4.33
CA ASN A 38 5.61 -20.39 4.42
C ASN A 38 4.41 -21.19 3.87
N GLU A 39 3.18 -20.74 4.08
CA GLU A 39 1.98 -21.35 3.48
C GLU A 39 1.97 -21.25 1.95
N LEU A 40 2.39 -20.10 1.41
CA LEU A 40 2.37 -19.85 -0.04
C LEU A 40 3.50 -20.55 -0.79
N TYR A 41 4.70 -20.55 -0.20
CA TYR A 41 5.91 -20.96 -0.92
C TYR A 41 6.55 -22.21 -0.33
N GLY A 42 6.41 -22.47 0.98
CA GLY A 42 7.07 -23.59 1.65
C GLY A 42 8.57 -23.64 1.32
N ASP A 43 8.99 -24.73 0.69
CA ASP A 43 10.38 -24.94 0.26
C ASP A 43 10.68 -24.38 -1.15
N ASP A 44 9.68 -23.90 -1.89
CA ASP A 44 9.82 -23.35 -3.25
C ASP A 44 10.37 -21.90 -3.22
N THR A 45 11.64 -21.82 -2.85
CA THR A 45 12.37 -20.55 -2.71
C THR A 45 12.55 -19.86 -4.06
N GLU A 46 12.68 -20.60 -5.16
CA GLU A 46 12.84 -20.04 -6.51
C GLU A 46 11.57 -19.30 -6.95
N TYR A 47 10.41 -19.90 -6.70
CA TYR A 47 9.13 -19.24 -6.94
C TYR A 47 8.94 -18.02 -6.03
N ALA A 48 9.30 -18.12 -4.74
CA ALA A 48 9.26 -16.98 -3.82
C ALA A 48 10.12 -15.81 -4.30
N VAL A 49 11.37 -16.06 -4.74
CA VAL A 49 12.26 -15.04 -5.31
C VAL A 49 11.60 -14.32 -6.48
N THR A 50 11.00 -15.08 -7.39
CA THR A 50 10.32 -14.54 -8.58
C THR A 50 9.16 -13.63 -8.16
N MET A 51 8.33 -14.05 -7.20
CA MET A 51 7.18 -13.24 -6.75
C MET A 51 7.61 -11.95 -6.04
N PHE A 52 8.67 -12.00 -5.21
CA PHE A 52 9.21 -10.80 -4.57
C PHE A 52 9.84 -9.84 -5.58
N GLU A 53 10.55 -10.35 -6.59
CA GLU A 53 11.10 -9.54 -7.69
C GLU A 53 9.98 -8.86 -8.48
N THR A 54 8.99 -9.63 -8.95
CA THR A 54 7.81 -9.08 -9.64
C THR A 54 7.10 -8.02 -8.81
N PHE A 55 6.94 -8.26 -7.49
CA PHE A 55 6.33 -7.26 -6.62
C PHE A 55 7.14 -5.95 -6.58
N LEU A 56 8.46 -6.04 -6.41
CA LEU A 56 9.33 -4.87 -6.28
C LEU A 56 9.48 -4.09 -7.59
N GLU A 57 9.56 -4.78 -8.72
CA GLU A 57 9.88 -4.18 -10.02
C GLU A 57 8.65 -3.78 -10.83
N GLU A 58 7.57 -4.58 -10.76
CA GLU A 58 6.39 -4.37 -11.60
C GLU A 58 5.23 -3.80 -10.79
N VAL A 59 4.90 -4.41 -9.64
CA VAL A 59 3.69 -4.07 -8.88
C VAL A 59 3.85 -2.79 -8.06
N LEU A 60 4.97 -2.64 -7.35
CA LEU A 60 5.20 -1.51 -6.45
C LEU A 60 5.10 -0.14 -7.17
N PRO A 61 5.62 0.03 -8.41
CA PRO A 61 5.40 1.24 -9.19
C PRO A 61 3.93 1.55 -9.54
N GLU A 62 3.08 0.53 -9.73
CA GLU A 62 1.66 0.74 -10.09
C GLU A 62 0.89 1.50 -9.00
N PHE A 63 1.33 1.45 -7.74
CA PHE A 63 0.71 2.21 -6.66
C PHE A 63 0.80 3.73 -6.84
N SER A 64 1.67 4.22 -7.72
CA SER A 64 1.77 5.66 -8.03
C SER A 64 0.55 6.20 -8.81
N ASP A 65 -0.17 5.33 -9.53
CA ASP A 65 -1.31 5.74 -10.36
C ASP A 65 -2.50 6.27 -9.54
N PHE A 66 -2.64 5.79 -8.30
CA PHE A 66 -3.69 6.20 -7.36
C PHE A 66 -3.72 7.72 -7.13
N ASP A 67 -2.56 8.36 -7.01
CA ASP A 67 -2.49 9.81 -6.72
C ASP A 67 -3.25 10.60 -7.79
N SER A 68 -3.05 10.23 -9.06
CA SER A 68 -3.73 10.88 -10.19
C SER A 68 -5.22 10.57 -10.23
N LEU A 69 -5.62 9.31 -9.98
CA LEU A 69 -7.00 8.87 -10.01
C LEU A 69 -7.83 9.50 -8.89
N ILE A 70 -7.24 9.59 -7.69
CA ILE A 70 -7.87 10.21 -6.52
C ILE A 70 -8.04 11.71 -6.74
N GLN A 71 -7.02 12.43 -7.23
CA GLN A 71 -7.12 13.86 -7.54
C GLN A 71 -8.22 14.15 -8.57
N GLN A 72 -8.36 13.28 -9.57
CA GLN A 72 -9.39 13.40 -10.61
C GLN A 72 -10.75 12.84 -10.19
N HIS A 73 -10.90 12.36 -8.95
CA HIS A 73 -12.14 11.77 -8.42
C HIS A 73 -12.64 10.57 -9.25
N ARG A 74 -11.73 9.80 -9.88
CA ARG A 74 -12.02 8.61 -10.70
C ARG A 74 -12.23 7.38 -9.81
N TRP A 75 -13.20 7.46 -8.90
CA TRP A 75 -13.38 6.51 -7.80
C TRP A 75 -13.55 5.05 -8.20
N GLU A 76 -14.24 4.78 -9.31
CA GLU A 76 -14.39 3.41 -9.80
C GLU A 76 -13.03 2.81 -10.20
N GLU A 77 -12.15 3.60 -10.79
CA GLU A 77 -10.82 3.15 -11.20
C GLU A 77 -9.87 3.03 -10.01
N VAL A 78 -9.98 3.94 -9.03
CA VAL A 78 -9.28 3.80 -7.74
C VAL A 78 -9.64 2.45 -7.10
N ARG A 79 -10.93 2.11 -7.08
CA ARG A 79 -11.42 0.84 -6.53
C ARG A 79 -10.87 -0.36 -7.31
N GLN A 80 -10.95 -0.33 -8.64
CA GLN A 80 -10.45 -1.43 -9.49
C GLN A 80 -8.95 -1.65 -9.31
N LEU A 81 -8.17 -0.57 -9.23
CA LEU A 81 -6.73 -0.65 -8.97
C LEU A 81 -6.44 -1.20 -7.57
N ALA A 82 -7.16 -0.74 -6.54
CA ALA A 82 -7.04 -1.28 -5.18
C ALA A 82 -7.34 -2.78 -5.14
N HIS A 83 -8.43 -3.21 -5.79
CA HIS A 83 -8.80 -4.62 -5.85
C HIS A 83 -7.75 -5.48 -6.56
N LYS A 84 -7.16 -4.96 -7.66
CA LYS A 84 -6.10 -5.63 -8.42
C LYS A 84 -4.82 -5.78 -7.58
N LEU A 85 -4.35 -4.71 -6.94
CA LEU A 85 -3.07 -4.71 -6.24
C LEU A 85 -3.15 -5.31 -4.85
N ARG A 86 -4.30 -5.30 -4.17
CA ARG A 86 -4.46 -5.86 -2.82
C ARG A 86 -3.84 -7.26 -2.62
N PRO A 87 -4.20 -8.29 -3.40
CA PRO A 87 -3.65 -9.64 -3.16
C PRO A 87 -2.13 -9.70 -3.29
N THR A 88 -1.51 -8.77 -4.05
CA THR A 88 -0.06 -8.75 -4.23
C THR A 88 0.71 -8.37 -2.96
N LEU A 89 0.09 -7.61 -2.06
CA LEU A 89 0.68 -7.28 -0.75
C LEU A 89 0.78 -8.53 0.11
N GLY A 90 -0.27 -9.36 0.13
CA GLY A 90 -0.27 -10.63 0.83
C GLY A 90 0.75 -11.63 0.29
N MET A 91 1.04 -11.60 -1.03
CA MET A 91 2.05 -12.47 -1.64
C MET A 91 3.46 -12.21 -1.09
N VAL A 92 3.78 -10.97 -0.72
CA VAL A 92 5.09 -10.63 -0.12
C VAL A 92 5.03 -10.54 1.41
N GLY A 93 3.96 -11.06 2.03
CA GLY A 93 3.80 -11.10 3.49
C GLY A 93 3.42 -9.75 4.11
N LEU A 94 2.97 -8.76 3.33
CA LEU A 94 2.49 -7.47 3.84
C LEU A 94 0.99 -7.52 4.20
N THR A 95 0.58 -8.52 4.99
CA THR A 95 -0.84 -8.80 5.34
C THR A 95 -1.54 -7.60 6.01
N ASP A 96 -0.82 -6.82 6.80
CA ASP A 96 -1.36 -5.59 7.40
C ASP A 96 -1.71 -4.54 6.34
N LEU A 97 -0.84 -4.33 5.35
CA LEU A 97 -1.11 -3.41 4.25
C LEU A 97 -2.20 -3.95 3.33
N GLU A 98 -2.27 -5.27 3.11
CA GLU A 98 -3.38 -5.89 2.39
C GLU A 98 -4.73 -5.53 3.05
N THR A 99 -4.79 -5.62 4.37
CA THR A 99 -5.96 -5.26 5.18
C THR A 99 -6.26 -3.75 5.09
N LEU A 100 -5.25 -2.90 5.17
CA LEU A 100 -5.43 -1.44 5.04
C LEU A 100 -5.92 -1.04 3.64
N LEU A 101 -5.44 -1.70 2.58
CA LEU A 101 -5.92 -1.45 1.22
C LEU A 101 -7.36 -1.96 1.03
N ALA A 102 -7.74 -3.06 1.69
CA ALA A 102 -9.13 -3.51 1.72
C ALA A 102 -10.05 -2.46 2.37
N GLN A 103 -9.64 -1.91 3.52
CA GLN A 103 -10.40 -0.84 4.19
C GLN A 103 -10.49 0.42 3.32
N PHE A 104 -9.41 0.77 2.61
CA PHE A 104 -9.43 1.86 1.65
C PHE A 104 -10.43 1.60 0.51
N GLU A 105 -10.48 0.38 -0.03
CA GLU A 105 -11.47 -0.03 -1.03
C GLU A 105 -12.91 0.14 -0.50
N GLU A 106 -13.16 -0.27 0.75
CA GLU A 106 -14.46 -0.11 1.40
C GLU A 106 -14.89 1.36 1.53
N LEU A 107 -13.97 2.28 1.84
CA LEU A 107 -14.29 3.72 1.89
C LEU A 107 -14.84 4.24 0.57
N ILE A 108 -14.32 3.74 -0.54
CA ILE A 108 -14.77 4.12 -1.88
C ILE A 108 -16.16 3.54 -2.16
N ILE A 109 -16.39 2.27 -1.82
CA ILE A 109 -17.69 1.60 -1.97
C ILE A 109 -18.78 2.32 -1.15
N MET A 110 -18.44 2.72 0.08
CA MET A 110 -19.33 3.47 0.96
C MET A 110 -19.51 4.94 0.54
N LYS A 111 -18.85 5.38 -0.55
CA LYS A 111 -18.86 6.76 -1.04
C LYS A 111 -18.53 7.76 0.07
N ALA A 112 -17.50 7.44 0.85
CA ALA A 112 -16.99 8.32 1.89
C ALA A 112 -16.58 9.69 1.30
N GLU A 113 -16.52 10.69 2.15
CA GLU A 113 -16.08 12.03 1.76
C GLU A 113 -14.68 12.00 1.15
N SER A 114 -14.48 12.73 0.04
CA SER A 114 -13.21 12.76 -0.71
C SER A 114 -12.01 13.01 0.21
N GLN A 115 -12.13 13.94 1.16
CA GLN A 115 -11.09 14.25 2.16
C GLN A 115 -10.68 13.02 2.99
N ARG A 116 -11.64 12.18 3.39
CA ARG A 116 -11.38 10.96 4.15
C ARG A 116 -10.63 9.92 3.30
N ILE A 117 -10.97 9.82 2.01
CA ILE A 117 -10.30 8.95 1.04
C ILE A 117 -8.86 9.43 0.83
N HIS A 118 -8.64 10.72 0.56
CA HIS A 118 -7.31 11.33 0.42
C HIS A 118 -6.42 11.06 1.64
N ARG A 119 -6.97 11.25 2.85
CA ARG A 119 -6.25 11.01 4.10
C ARG A 119 -5.84 9.53 4.24
N HIS A 120 -6.76 8.59 3.99
CA HIS A 120 -6.44 7.17 4.08
C HIS A 120 -5.39 6.74 3.06
N TRP A 121 -5.54 7.20 1.81
CA TRP A 121 -4.56 6.90 0.77
C TRP A 121 -3.17 7.39 1.13
N TYR A 122 -3.07 8.63 1.59
CA TYR A 122 -1.79 9.22 1.97
C TYR A 122 -1.12 8.46 3.13
N LEU A 123 -1.89 8.03 4.13
CA LEU A 123 -1.38 7.20 5.22
C LEU A 123 -0.91 5.83 4.72
N PHE A 124 -1.72 5.17 3.88
CA PHE A 124 -1.37 3.89 3.26
C PHE A 124 -0.08 3.99 2.43
N GLN A 125 0.07 5.04 1.62
CA GLN A 125 1.26 5.27 0.79
C GLN A 125 2.51 5.44 1.66
N SER A 126 2.42 6.18 2.77
CA SER A 126 3.51 6.34 3.73
C SER A 126 3.91 5.00 4.37
N ASP A 127 2.92 4.17 4.72
CA ASP A 127 3.15 2.86 5.33
C ASP A 127 3.79 1.90 4.32
N LEU A 128 3.31 1.87 3.07
CA LEU A 128 3.88 1.09 1.98
C LEU A 128 5.36 1.45 1.70
N GLN A 129 5.69 2.74 1.68
CA GLN A 129 7.09 3.18 1.50
C GLN A 129 7.98 2.74 2.66
N SER A 130 7.44 2.73 3.88
CA SER A 130 8.18 2.28 5.07
C SER A 130 8.42 0.77 5.08
N CYS A 131 7.55 -0.01 4.43
CA CYS A 131 7.69 -1.46 4.29
C CYS A 131 8.63 -1.89 3.16
N LYS A 132 8.90 -1.04 2.17
CA LYS A 132 9.77 -1.37 1.02
C LYS A 132 11.12 -1.98 1.43
N PRO A 133 11.87 -1.44 2.43
CA PRO A 133 13.13 -2.04 2.86
C PRO A 133 12.98 -3.45 3.44
N LEU A 134 11.84 -3.78 4.05
CA LEU A 134 11.57 -5.12 4.59
C LEU A 134 11.47 -6.14 3.46
N VAL A 135 10.65 -5.83 2.44
CA VAL A 135 10.49 -6.68 1.25
C VAL A 135 11.81 -6.86 0.52
N GLN A 136 12.60 -5.78 0.35
CA GLN A 136 13.92 -5.84 -0.27
C GLN A 136 14.89 -6.71 0.53
N THR A 137 14.90 -6.59 1.86
CA THR A 137 15.78 -7.39 2.72
C THR A 137 15.45 -8.88 2.61
N GLU A 138 14.16 -9.22 2.61
CA GLU A 138 13.72 -10.60 2.49
C GLU A 138 14.02 -11.19 1.12
N TRP A 139 13.79 -10.42 0.05
CA TRP A 139 14.17 -10.82 -1.30
C TRP A 139 15.68 -11.12 -1.41
N GLN A 140 16.53 -10.28 -0.82
CA GLN A 140 17.99 -10.51 -0.78
C GLN A 140 18.37 -11.75 0.05
N ARG A 141 17.65 -12.03 1.15
CA ARG A 141 17.83 -13.25 1.93
C ARG A 141 17.53 -14.50 1.09
N LEU A 142 16.40 -14.51 0.39
CA LEU A 142 15.99 -15.62 -0.48
C LEU A 142 17.00 -15.85 -1.63
N LEU A 143 17.48 -14.79 -2.27
CA LEU A 143 18.53 -14.86 -3.28
C LEU A 143 19.85 -15.45 -2.76
N THR A 144 20.17 -15.20 -1.50
CA THR A 144 21.40 -15.73 -0.88
C THR A 144 21.28 -17.22 -0.62
N ILE A 145 20.09 -17.69 -0.23
CA ILE A 145 19.82 -19.12 -0.02
C ILE A 145 19.86 -19.89 -1.34
N ASN A 146 19.28 -19.33 -2.40
CA ASN A 146 19.21 -19.99 -3.71
C ASN A 146 20.57 -20.05 -4.46
N LYS A 147 21.61 -19.39 -3.94
CA LYS A 147 22.99 -19.43 -4.49
C LYS A 147 23.86 -20.54 -3.89
N LEU A 148 23.35 -21.28 -2.90
CA LEU A 148 24.03 -22.41 -2.24
C LEU A 148 23.54 -23.74 -2.82
#